data_AF-A0AAN6F2Z1-F1
#
_entry.id   AF-A0AAN6F2Z1-F1
#
_cell.length_a   1.000
_cell.length_b   1.000
_cell.length_c   1.000
_cell.angle_alpha   90.00
_cell.angle_beta   90.00
_cell.angle_gamma   90.00
#
_symmetry.space_group_name_H-M   'P 1'
#
loop_
_entity.id
_entity.type
_entity.pdbx_description
1 polymer ?
#
loop_
_entity_poly.entity_id
_entity_poly.type
_entity_poly.pdbx_seq_one_letter_code
_entity_poly.pdbx_strand_id
1 'polypeptide(L)'
;MADQIDLLFAENPSFDYDRTQSSPREFYRMCSQFRWDKRPNGSYPRVREEAWQKFRTALVVQFNSSFGVDADNIATWEGMCKFLGLSPIPLDIEGMRQ
;
A
#
# COMPACT_ATOMS: atom_id res chain seq x y z
N MET A 1 12.45 -7.08 10.89
CA MET A 1 11.66 -8.23 10.40
C MET A 1 11.11 -7.87 9.04
N ALA A 2 11.02 -8.83 8.12
CA ALA A 2 10.39 -8.60 6.83
C ALA A 2 8.88 -8.39 7.03
N ASP A 3 8.32 -7.33 6.46
CA ASP A 3 6.87 -7.11 6.39
C ASP A 3 6.29 -7.65 5.07
N GLN A 4 4.98 -7.53 4.88
CA GLN A 4 4.30 -8.07 3.69
C GLN A 4 4.74 -7.39 2.39
N ILE A 5 5.24 -6.16 2.45
CA ILE A 5 5.77 -5.45 1.29
C ILE A 5 7.16 -5.97 0.95
N ASP A 6 8.00 -6.24 1.95
CA ASP A 6 9.30 -6.90 1.71
C ASP A 6 9.12 -8.26 1.02
N LEU A 7 8.15 -9.07 1.48
CA LEU A 7 7.87 -10.38 0.90
C LEU A 7 7.39 -10.29 -0.55
N LEU A 8 6.57 -9.28 -0.87
CA LEU A 8 6.12 -9.04 -2.24
C LEU A 8 7.28 -8.75 -3.19
N PHE A 9 8.18 -7.83 -2.81
CA PHE A 9 9.32 -7.50 -3.66
C PHE A 9 10.33 -8.65 -3.76
N ALA A 10 10.44 -9.48 -2.72
CA ALA A 10 11.27 -10.69 -2.75
C ALA A 10 10.80 -11.73 -3.79
N GLU A 11 9.54 -11.70 -4.24
CA GLU A 11 9.08 -12.54 -5.36
C GLU A 11 9.75 -12.19 -6.71
N ASN A 12 10.40 -11.02 -6.79
CA ASN A 12 11.04 -10.50 -7.99
C ASN A 12 12.54 -10.26 -7.74
N PRO A 13 13.38 -11.30 -7.62
CA PRO A 13 14.77 -11.18 -7.20
C PRO A 13 15.66 -10.36 -8.17
N SER A 14 15.20 -10.13 -9.40
CA SER A 14 15.87 -9.25 -10.36
C SER A 14 15.60 -7.76 -10.13
N PHE A 15 14.70 -7.41 -9.21
CA PHE A 15 14.40 -6.03 -8.82
C PHE A 15 15.12 -5.69 -7.52
N ASP A 16 15.98 -4.68 -7.57
CA ASP A 16 16.80 -4.24 -6.42
C ASP A 16 15.98 -3.36 -5.47
N TYR A 17 15.07 -3.96 -4.69
CA TYR A 17 14.13 -3.21 -3.83
C TYR A 17 14.83 -2.35 -2.77
N ASP A 18 14.55 -1.04 -2.78
CA ASP A 18 15.06 -0.07 -1.81
C ASP A 18 14.00 0.22 -0.74
N ARG A 19 14.15 -0.42 0.42
CA ARG A 19 13.25 -0.25 1.57
C ARG A 19 13.27 1.17 2.16
N THR A 20 14.27 1.99 1.85
CA THR A 20 14.31 3.38 2.33
C THR A 20 13.34 4.30 1.58
N GLN A 21 12.82 3.84 0.44
CA GLN A 21 11.82 4.55 -0.35
C GLN A 21 10.40 4.12 -0.01
N SER A 22 9.42 4.94 -0.38
CA SER A 22 8.02 4.58 -0.23
C SER A 22 7.66 3.37 -1.11
N SER A 23 6.89 2.43 -0.55
CA SER A 23 6.50 1.22 -1.26
C SER A 23 5.74 1.46 -2.58
N PRO A 24 4.89 2.49 -2.72
CA PRO A 24 4.26 2.77 -4.02
C PRO A 24 5.28 3.23 -5.07
N ARG A 25 6.29 4.02 -4.67
CA ARG A 25 7.35 4.46 -5.57
C ARG A 25 8.14 3.27 -6.10
N GLU A 26 8.49 2.34 -5.21
CA GLU A 26 9.21 1.12 -5.57
C GLU A 26 8.37 0.19 -6.47
N PHE A 27 7.06 0.09 -6.23
CA PHE A 27 6.16 -0.66 -7.13
C PHE A 27 6.15 -0.08 -8.55
N TYR A 28 6.05 1.24 -8.69
CA TYR A 28 6.11 1.89 -10.01
C TYR A 28 7.48 1.74 -10.66
N ARG A 29 8.58 1.84 -9.89
CA ARG A 29 9.94 1.60 -10.38
C ARG A 29 10.11 0.19 -10.93
N MET A 30 9.57 -0.80 -10.22
CA MET A 30 9.55 -2.19 -10.66
C MET A 30 8.77 -2.37 -11.96
N CYS A 31 7.58 -1.75 -12.06
CA CYS A 31 6.78 -1.77 -13.28
C CYS A 31 7.55 -1.18 -14.48
N SER A 32 8.25 -0.06 -14.28
CA SER A 32 9.09 0.55 -15.32
C SER A 32 10.27 -0.33 -15.72
N GLN A 33 10.95 -0.96 -14.76
CA GLN A 33 12.06 -1.89 -15.05
C GLN A 33 11.60 -3.07 -15.92
N PHE A 34 10.43 -3.64 -15.64
CA PHE A 34 9.87 -4.75 -16.40
C PHE A 34 9.05 -4.34 -17.62
N ARG A 35 9.00 -3.04 -17.95
CA ARG A 35 8.24 -2.48 -19.08
C ARG A 35 6.77 -2.84 -19.06
N TRP A 36 6.18 -2.78 -17.87
CA TRP A 36 4.75 -3.01 -17.64
C TRP A 36 3.94 -1.73 -17.90
N ASP A 37 4.21 -1.10 -19.03
CA ASP A 37 3.67 0.20 -19.39
C ASP A 37 2.23 0.12 -19.88
N LYS A 38 1.54 1.27 -19.83
CA LYS A 38 0.18 1.39 -20.37
C LYS A 38 0.23 1.20 -21.88
N ARG A 39 -0.58 0.28 -22.40
CA ARG A 39 -0.70 0.03 -23.83
C ARG A 39 -1.48 1.18 -24.51
N PRO A 40 -1.38 1.33 -25.85
CA PRO A 40 -2.10 2.39 -26.58
C PRO A 40 -3.62 2.37 -26.38
N ASN A 41 -4.20 1.18 -26.16
CA ASN A 41 -5.63 1.02 -25.86
C ASN A 41 -6.02 1.38 -24.41
N GLY A 42 -5.08 1.87 -23.61
CA GLY A 42 -5.27 2.27 -22.23
C GLY A 42 -5.19 1.15 -21.19
N SER A 43 -5.03 -0.11 -21.61
CA SER A 43 -4.89 -1.26 -20.69
C SER A 43 -3.46 -1.45 -20.20
N TYR A 44 -3.30 -2.13 -19.07
CA TYR A 44 -1.99 -2.60 -18.62
C TYR A 44 -1.78 -4.08 -19.00
N PRO A 45 -0.53 -4.56 -19.07
CA PRO A 45 -0.26 -5.99 -19.16
C PRO A 45 -0.84 -6.71 -17.95
N ARG A 46 -1.42 -7.89 -18.16
CA ARG A 46 -2.02 -8.72 -17.10
C ARG A 46 -1.10 -8.94 -15.89
N VAL A 47 0.20 -9.12 -16.15
CA VAL A 47 1.22 -9.27 -15.08
C VAL A 47 1.28 -8.05 -14.13
N ARG A 48 1.07 -6.83 -14.65
CA ARG A 48 0.99 -5.63 -13.81
C ARG A 48 -0.26 -5.60 -12.97
N GLU A 49 -1.39 -6.02 -13.54
CA GLU A 49 -2.67 -6.05 -12.83
C GLU A 49 -2.60 -7.07 -11.68
N GLU A 50 -2.04 -8.25 -11.94
CA GLU A 50 -1.80 -9.27 -10.92
C GLU A 50 -0.83 -8.77 -9.84
N ALA A 51 0.30 -8.16 -10.24
CA ALA A 51 1.24 -7.56 -9.29
C ALA A 51 0.60 -6.43 -8.46
N TRP A 52 -0.28 -5.62 -9.06
CA TRP A 52 -1.01 -4.56 -8.36
C TRP A 52 -1.98 -5.13 -7.33
N GLN A 53 -2.69 -6.21 -7.64
CA GLN A 53 -3.56 -6.86 -6.65
C GLN A 53 -2.76 -7.37 -5.45
N LYS A 54 -1.63 -8.04 -5.70
CA LYS A 54 -0.74 -8.50 -4.62
C LYS A 54 -0.21 -7.34 -3.79
N PHE A 55 0.22 -6.26 -4.45
CA PHE A 55 0.70 -5.05 -3.78
C PHE A 55 -0.38 -4.42 -2.88
N ARG A 56 -1.61 -4.28 -3.40
CA ARG A 56 -2.74 -3.77 -2.64
C ARG A 56 -3.06 -4.67 -1.44
N THR A 57 -3.03 -5.99 -1.60
CA THR A 57 -3.22 -6.93 -0.49
C THR A 57 -2.14 -6.77 0.56
N ALA A 58 -0.86 -6.69 0.16
CA ALA A 58 0.25 -6.50 1.09
C ALA A 58 0.13 -5.18 1.87
N LEU A 59 -0.28 -4.09 1.21
CA LEU A 59 -0.57 -2.81 1.88
C LEU A 59 -1.69 -2.93 2.92
N VAL A 60 -2.79 -3.60 2.57
CA VAL A 60 -3.91 -3.81 3.50
C VAL A 60 -3.49 -4.67 4.69
N VAL A 61 -2.73 -5.75 4.48
CA VAL A 61 -2.25 -6.59 5.59
C VAL A 61 -1.29 -5.82 6.49
N GLN A 62 -0.36 -5.04 5.91
CA GLN A 62 0.55 -4.20 6.70
C GLN A 62 -0.22 -3.15 7.51
N PHE A 63 -1.19 -2.48 6.88
CA PHE A 63 -2.05 -1.52 7.55
C PHE A 63 -2.84 -2.16 8.70
N ASN A 64 -3.50 -3.29 8.44
CA ASN A 64 -4.26 -4.02 9.44
C ASN A 64 -3.39 -4.55 10.58
N SER A 65 -2.12 -4.86 10.32
CA SER A 65 -1.17 -5.26 11.37
C SER A 65 -0.81 -4.12 12.32
N SER A 66 -0.80 -2.88 11.82
CA SER A 66 -0.49 -1.68 12.62
C SER A 66 -1.70 -1.14 13.37
N PHE A 67 -2.90 -1.27 12.78
CA PHE A 67 -4.08 -0.54 13.23
C PHE A 67 -5.28 -1.44 13.60
N GLY A 68 -5.22 -2.73 13.30
CA GLY A 68 -6.34 -3.66 13.46
C GLY A 68 -7.19 -3.80 12.18
N VAL A 69 -8.07 -4.80 12.18
CA VAL A 69 -8.96 -5.13 11.03
C VAL A 69 -10.37 -4.55 11.17
N ASP A 70 -10.70 -4.02 12.33
CA ASP A 70 -12.04 -3.53 12.64
C ASP A 70 -12.22 -2.09 12.16
N ALA A 71 -12.94 -1.95 11.05
CA ALA A 71 -13.23 -0.66 10.43
C ALA A 71 -14.20 0.20 11.25
N ASP A 72 -14.90 -0.37 12.24
CA ASP A 72 -15.85 0.36 13.10
C ASP A 72 -15.23 0.77 14.45
N ASN A 73 -13.95 0.46 14.67
CA ASN A 73 -13.24 0.82 15.89
C ASN A 73 -12.76 2.28 15.86
N ILE A 74 -13.49 3.18 16.53
CA ILE A 74 -13.13 4.60 16.67
C ILE A 74 -11.71 4.79 17.23
N ALA A 75 -11.27 3.97 18.19
CA ALA A 75 -9.93 4.12 18.78
C ALA A 75 -8.82 3.85 17.75
N THR A 76 -9.07 2.94 16.80
CA THR A 76 -8.18 2.67 15.66
C THR A 76 -8.07 3.90 14.76
N TRP A 77 -9.21 4.52 14.41
CA TRP A 77 -9.23 5.73 13.57
C TRP A 77 -8.65 6.96 14.27
N GLU A 78 -8.92 7.15 15.57
CA GLU A 78 -8.27 8.20 16.35
C GLU A 78 -6.75 8.05 16.38
N GLY A 79 -6.26 6.80 16.52
CA GLY A 79 -4.85 6.46 16.44
C GLY A 79 -4.23 6.86 15.10
N MET A 80 -4.94 6.60 13.99
CA MET A 80 -4.53 7.02 12.65
C MET A 80 -4.51 8.55 12.51
N CYS A 81 -5.57 9.25 12.91
CA CYS A 81 -5.63 10.70 12.82
C CYS A 81 -4.49 11.37 13.62
N LYS A 82 -4.18 10.84 14.81
CA LYS A 82 -3.03 11.30 15.62
C LYS A 82 -1.70 11.02 14.93
N PHE A 83 -1.52 9.82 14.40
CA PHE A 83 -0.31 9.44 13.67
C PHE A 83 -0.08 10.32 12.43
N LEU A 84 -1.16 10.67 11.72
CA LEU A 84 -1.14 11.54 10.55
C LEU A 84 -1.06 13.04 10.91
N GLY A 85 -1.13 13.40 12.19
CA GLY A 85 -1.06 14.78 12.66
C GLY A 85 -2.29 15.64 12.30
N LEU A 86 -3.45 15.03 12.10
CA LEU A 86 -4.69 15.75 11.79
C LEU A 86 -5.18 16.52 13.02
N SER A 87 -5.49 17.81 12.84
CA SER A 87 -6.03 18.68 13.89
C SER A 87 -7.06 19.67 13.30
N PRO A 88 -8.29 19.77 13.86
CA PRO A 88 -8.80 18.95 14.97
C PRO A 88 -9.08 17.52 14.50
N ILE A 89 -8.95 16.55 15.42
CA ILE A 89 -9.38 15.18 15.14
C ILE A 89 -10.91 15.19 15.03
N PRO A 90 -11.49 14.64 13.95
CA PRO A 90 -12.95 14.52 13.83
C PRO A 90 -13.53 13.77 15.03
N LEU A 91 -14.74 14.15 15.46
CA LEU A 91 -15.36 13.61 16.68
C LEU A 91 -16.11 12.29 16.44
N ASP A 92 -16.39 11.95 15.18
CA ASP A 92 -17.14 10.76 14.78
C ASP A 92 -16.44 10.00 13.66
N ILE A 93 -16.85 8.74 13.50
CA ILE A 93 -16.23 7.83 12.55
C ILE A 93 -16.50 8.23 11.09
N GLU A 94 -17.61 8.93 10.82
CA GLU A 94 -17.91 9.42 9.47
C GLU A 94 -16.92 10.52 9.06
N GLY A 95 -16.60 11.44 9.97
CA GLY A 95 -15.60 12.47 9.77
C GLY A 95 -14.18 11.94 9.69
N MET A 96 -13.88 10.80 10.35
CA MET A 96 -12.58 10.11 10.22
C MET A 96 -12.44 9.31 8.91
N ARG A 97 -13.54 9.00 8.22
CA ARG A 97 -13.57 8.20 6.98
C ARG A 97 -13.52 9.03 5.69
N GLN A 98 -13.59 10.36 5.76
CA GLN A 98 -13.53 11.26 4.59
C GLN A 98 -12.10 11.50 4.11
#